data_AF-A0A964FKB7-F1
#
_entry.id   AF-A0A964FKB7-F1
#
_cell.length_a   1.000
_cell.length_b   1.000
_cell.length_c   1.000
_cell.angle_alpha   90.00
_cell.angle_beta   90.00
_cell.angle_gamma   90.00
#
_symmetry.space_group_name_H-M   'P 1'
#
loop_
_entity.id
_entity.type
_entity.pdbx_description
1 polymer ?
#
loop_
_entity_poly.entity_id
_entity_poly.type
_entity_poly.pdbx_seq_one_letter_code
_entity_poly.pdbx_strand_id
1 'polypeptide(L)' 'MMPNDSSVKGKGWKSFRVSVKQVERETGLNFLSNIPPPVQQVIESKVDSQ' A
#
# COMPACT_ATOMS: atom_id res chain seq x y z
N MET A 1 -4.65 -1.79 -3.37
CA MET A 1 -5.29 -0.60 -3.95
C MET A 1 -6.73 -0.92 -4.27
N MET A 2 -7.61 0.08 -4.23
CA MET A 2 -9.02 -0.09 -4.53
C MET A 2 -9.28 0.19 -6.02
N PRO A 3 -9.90 -0.72 -6.77
CA PRO A 3 -10.27 -0.46 -8.14
C PRO A 3 -11.40 0.57 -8.22
N ASN A 4 -11.39 1.40 -9.25
CA ASN A 4 -12.40 2.43 -9.47
C ASN A 4 -13.55 1.90 -10.33
N ASP A 5 -14.23 0.84 -9.85
CA ASP A 5 -15.35 0.23 -10.54
C ASP A 5 -16.36 -0.40 -9.56
N SER A 6 -17.47 -0.92 -10.08
CA SER A 6 -18.57 -1.46 -9.26
C SER A 6 -18.25 -2.77 -8.53
N SER A 7 -17.13 -3.43 -8.82
CA SER A 7 -16.70 -4.66 -8.13
C SER A 7 -16.34 -4.46 -6.65
N VAL A 8 -16.22 -3.20 -6.22
CA VAL A 8 -15.97 -2.82 -4.82
C VAL A 8 -17.24 -2.77 -3.96
N LYS A 9 -18.42 -2.74 -4.59
CA LYS A 9 -19.70 -2.61 -3.87
C LYS A 9 -19.87 -3.76 -2.87
N GLY A 10 -20.12 -3.42 -1.61
CA GLY A 10 -20.30 -4.40 -0.53
C GLY A 10 -19.00 -5.00 0.04
N LYS A 11 -17.82 -4.61 -0.47
CA LYS A 11 -16.52 -5.00 0.11
C LYS A 11 -16.02 -3.92 1.06
N GLY A 12 -15.52 -4.32 2.23
CA GLY A 12 -14.84 -3.41 3.15
C GLY A 12 -13.48 -2.98 2.60
N TRP A 13 -13.01 -1.79 2.96
CA TRP A 13 -11.72 -1.26 2.50
C TRP A 13 -10.54 -2.19 2.82
N LYS A 14 -10.63 -2.94 3.93
CA LYS A 14 -9.61 -3.91 4.38
C LYS A 14 -9.30 -4.99 3.34
N SER A 15 -10.25 -5.33 2.48
CA SER A 15 -10.09 -6.31 1.39
C SER A 15 -9.13 -5.83 0.28
N PHE A 16 -8.75 -4.56 0.29
CA PHE A 16 -7.91 -3.92 -0.74
C PHE A 16 -6.54 -3.48 -0.21
N ARG A 17 -6.19 -3.88 1.02
CA ARG A 17 -4.88 -3.58 1.63
C ARG A 17 -3.76 -4.18 0.78
N VAL A 18 -2.73 -3.37 0.57
CA VAL A 18 -1.49 -3.72 -0.14
C VAL A 18 -0.34 -3.09 0.62
N SER A 19 0.89 -3.50 0.30
CA SER A 19 2.09 -2.88 0.86
C SER A 19 2.37 -1.54 0.16
N VAL A 20 3.05 -0.61 0.86
CA VAL A 20 3.44 0.68 0.28
C VAL A 20 4.36 0.45 -0.92
N LYS A 21 5.25 -0.54 -0.84
CA LYS A 21 6.14 -0.93 -1.93
C LYS A 21 5.40 -1.33 -3.22
N GLN A 22 4.21 -1.91 -3.10
CA GLN A 22 3.38 -2.19 -4.28
C GLN A 22 2.86 -0.88 -4.91
N VAL A 23 2.43 0.08 -4.08
CA VAL A 23 1.98 1.41 -4.54
C VAL A 23 3.09 2.15 -5.26
N GLU A 24 4.30 2.15 -4.72
CA GLU A 24 5.46 2.79 -5.35
C GLU A 24 5.82 2.15 -6.68
N ARG A 25 5.77 0.82 -6.77
CA ARG A 25 6.03 0.09 -8.03
C ARG A 25 5.05 0.50 -9.13
N GLU A 26 3.77 0.72 -8.78
CA GLU A 26 2.73 1.08 -9.75
C GLU A 26 2.71 2.58 -10.08
N THR A 27 3.15 3.43 -9.16
CA THR A 27 3.07 4.90 -9.31
C THR A 27 4.39 5.57 -9.70
N GLY A 28 5.54 4.92 -9.46
CA GLY A 28 6.86 5.51 -9.62
C GLY A 28 7.25 6.51 -8.53
N LEU A 29 6.45 6.63 -7.47
CA LEU A 29 6.70 7.52 -6.33
C LEU A 29 7.58 6.85 -5.27
N ASN A 30 8.13 7.67 -4.37
CA ASN A 30 8.83 7.25 -3.15
C ASN A 30 8.12 7.88 -1.95
N PHE A 31 7.26 7.11 -1.30
CA PHE A 31 6.57 7.50 -0.07
C PHE A 31 7.52 7.37 1.11
N LEU A 32 7.20 8.00 2.24
CA LEU A 32 7.99 7.89 3.48
C LEU A 32 9.51 8.19 3.34
N SER A 33 9.90 8.91 2.29
CA SER A 33 11.30 9.20 1.93
C SER A 33 12.09 9.99 2.98
N ASN A 34 11.41 10.53 3.98
CA ASN A 34 12.00 11.26 5.10
C ASN A 34 12.42 10.34 6.27
N ILE A 35 12.19 9.02 6.16
CA ILE A 35 12.53 8.02 7.17
C ILE A 35 13.84 7.31 6.78
N PRO A 36 14.69 6.87 7.73
CA PRO A 36 15.91 6.12 7.41
C PRO A 36 15.65 4.87 6.55
N PRO A 37 16.48 4.58 5.52
CA PRO A 37 16.24 3.50 4.57
C PRO A 37 15.99 2.10 5.18
N PRO A 38 16.71 1.68 6.25
CA PRO A 38 16.45 0.37 6.86
C PRO A 38 15.05 0.26 7.48
N VAL A 39 14.55 1.36 8.07
CA VAL A 39 13.20 1.40 8.67
C VAL A 39 12.16 1.44 7.57
N GLN A 40 12.37 2.30 6.57
CA GLN A 40 11.53 2.43 5.38
C GLN A 40 11.32 1.06 4.71
N GLN A 41 12.40 0.32 4.45
CA GLN A 41 12.36 -1.01 3.83
C GLN A 41 11.52 -2.03 4.63
N VAL A 42 11.58 -1.98 5.96
CA VAL A 42 10.84 -2.92 6.83
C VAL A 42 9.35 -2.60 6.85
N ILE A 43 8.96 -1.32 6.87
CA ILE A 43 7.55 -0.94 6.96
C ILE A 43 6.85 -0.97 5.60
N GLU A 44 7.53 -0.56 4.52
CA GLU A 44 6.91 -0.49 3.20
C GLU A 44 6.68 -1.86 2.55
N SER A 45 7.39 -2.89 3.03
CA SER A 45 7.25 -4.26 2.53
C SER A 45 6.07 -5.03 3.16
N LYS A 46 5.51 -4.54 4.27
CA LYS A 46 4.45 -5.23 5.01
C LYS A 46 3.05 -4.80 4.53
N VAL A 47 2.12 -5.73 4.60
CA VAL A 47 0.68 -5.47 4.48
C VAL A 47 0.09 -5.42 5.89
N ASP A 48 -0.74 -4.42 6.18
CA ASP A 48 -1.42 -4.31 7.47
C ASP A 48 -2.31 -5.54 7.76
N SER A 49 -2.32 -5.97 9.02
CA SER A 49 -2.95 -7.23 9.48
C SER A 49 -4.01 -7.04 10.58
N GLN A 50 -4.42 -5.80 10.88
CA GLN A 50 -5.49 -5.49 11.84
C GLN A 50 -6.89 -5.96 11.41
#